data_AF-A0A0P8W9S0-F1
#
_entry.id   AF-A0A0P8W9S0-F1
#
_cell.length_a   1.000
_cell.length_b   1.000
_cell.length_c   1.000
_cell.angle_alpha   90.00
_cell.angle_beta   90.00
_cell.angle_gamma   90.00
#
_symmetry.space_group_name_H-M   'P 1'
#
loop_
_entity.id
_entity.type
_entity.pdbx_description
1 polymer ?
#
loop_
_entity_poly.entity_id
_entity_poly.type
_entity_poly.pdbx_seq_one_letter_code
_entity_poly.pdbx_strand_id
1 'polypeptide(L)'
;MIRQVTIDKLHDLRLSAMADAFEAQCKDQSFVPFSFEDRFGMLVDKEWDKRKNTKLQKLIHIGDFRHPNACMEDIEYHVDRKLDKAQMLEFSTCRYISANHHIILKGASGNGKTYIACALGIAACRNFIKVRYIRLPDLLNELAVAHGEGTFEKVIKTYQRIDLLILDEFLLTPLASDQARELLEIIEA
;
A
#
# COMPACT_ATOMS: atom_id res chain seq x y z
N MET A 1 -41.69 3.72 9.27
CA MET A 1 -41.21 5.05 9.70
C MET A 1 -39.86 4.98 10.43
N ILE A 2 -39.69 4.19 11.50
CA ILE A 2 -38.41 4.10 12.25
C ILE A 2 -37.24 3.52 11.43
N ARG A 3 -37.51 2.54 10.53
CA ARG A 3 -36.47 1.89 9.71
C ARG A 3 -35.77 2.86 8.75
N GLN A 4 -36.54 3.65 7.98
CA GLN A 4 -35.97 4.62 7.04
C GLN A 4 -35.17 5.70 7.79
N VAL A 5 -35.70 6.23 8.89
CA VAL A 5 -35.00 7.21 9.74
C VAL A 5 -33.66 6.67 10.26
N THR A 6 -33.59 5.36 10.53
CA THR A 6 -32.33 4.72 10.96
C THR A 6 -31.32 4.65 9.81
N ILE A 7 -31.76 4.28 8.61
CA ILE A 7 -30.92 4.24 7.40
C ILE A 7 -30.37 5.63 7.09
N ASP A 8 -31.23 6.66 7.10
CA ASP A 8 -30.83 8.05 6.83
C ASP A 8 -29.75 8.51 7.83
N LYS A 9 -29.97 8.24 9.14
CA LYS A 9 -28.97 8.53 10.19
C LYS A 9 -27.66 7.78 9.99
N LEU A 10 -27.68 6.53 9.54
CA LEU A 10 -26.46 5.77 9.24
C LEU A 10 -25.69 6.41 8.09
N HIS A 11 -26.37 6.89 7.05
CA HIS A 11 -25.72 7.65 5.97
C HIS A 11 -25.12 8.97 6.47
N ASP A 12 -25.82 9.72 7.33
CA ASP A 12 -25.31 10.96 7.94
C ASP A 12 -24.05 10.71 8.79
N LEU A 13 -24.00 9.58 9.49
CA LEU A 13 -22.83 9.11 10.25
C LEU A 13 -21.71 8.53 9.36
N ARG A 14 -21.90 8.50 8.02
CA ARG A 14 -20.99 7.89 7.05
C ARG A 14 -20.77 6.39 7.29
N LEU A 15 -21.82 5.69 7.71
CA LEU A 15 -21.88 4.23 7.91
C LEU A 15 -22.64 3.56 6.76
N SER A 16 -22.29 3.92 5.53
CA SER A 16 -23.05 3.53 4.33
C SER A 16 -23.17 2.01 4.11
N ALA A 17 -22.10 1.23 4.32
CA ALA A 17 -22.20 -0.24 4.19
C ALA A 17 -23.04 -0.85 5.30
N MET A 18 -23.00 -0.27 6.49
CA MET A 18 -23.87 -0.67 7.59
C MET A 18 -25.35 -0.44 7.25
N ALA A 19 -25.65 0.70 6.63
CA ALA A 19 -27.00 1.05 6.18
C ALA A 19 -27.51 0.05 5.11
N ASP A 20 -26.70 -0.22 4.08
CA ASP A 20 -27.01 -1.18 3.02
C ASP A 20 -27.23 -2.58 3.60
N ALA A 21 -26.37 -3.02 4.51
CA ALA A 21 -26.48 -4.33 5.17
C ALA A 21 -27.70 -4.42 6.09
N PHE A 22 -28.05 -3.33 6.79
CA PHE A 22 -29.24 -3.27 7.65
C PHE A 22 -30.52 -3.36 6.82
N GLU A 23 -30.56 -2.66 5.68
CA GLU A 23 -31.67 -2.75 4.74
C GLU A 23 -31.82 -4.17 4.18
N ALA A 24 -30.70 -4.83 3.82
CA ALA A 24 -30.70 -6.21 3.34
C ALA A 24 -31.23 -7.20 4.41
N GLN A 25 -30.75 -7.11 5.65
CA GLN A 25 -31.23 -7.95 6.75
C GLN A 25 -32.73 -7.73 7.05
N CYS A 26 -33.26 -6.52 6.85
CA CYS A 26 -34.68 -6.24 7.05
C CYS A 26 -35.58 -6.87 5.97
N LYS A 27 -35.04 -7.16 4.78
CA LYS A 27 -35.77 -7.73 3.64
C LYS A 27 -35.67 -9.25 3.58
N ASP A 28 -34.57 -9.82 4.07
CA ASP A 28 -34.28 -11.25 3.97
C ASP A 28 -34.61 -12.01 5.26
N GLN A 29 -35.50 -13.00 5.15
CA GLN A 29 -35.92 -13.84 6.29
C GLN A 29 -34.84 -14.83 6.74
N SER A 30 -33.80 -15.07 5.92
CA SER A 30 -32.67 -15.93 6.29
C SER A 30 -31.93 -15.43 7.54
N PHE A 31 -32.07 -14.14 7.88
CA PHE A 31 -31.45 -13.53 9.05
C PHE A 31 -32.25 -13.72 10.35
N VAL A 32 -33.51 -14.18 10.28
CA VAL A 32 -34.38 -14.35 11.47
C VAL A 32 -33.84 -15.34 12.51
N PRO A 33 -33.20 -16.46 12.13
CA PRO A 33 -32.64 -17.40 13.10
C PRO A 33 -31.43 -16.89 13.88
N PHE A 34 -30.78 -15.82 13.43
CA PHE A 34 -29.59 -15.26 14.08
C PHE A 34 -29.99 -14.37 15.26
N SER A 35 -29.15 -14.37 16.29
CA SER A 35 -29.33 -13.48 17.45
C SER A 35 -29.23 -12.00 17.05
N PHE A 36 -29.63 -11.10 17.95
CA PHE A 36 -29.43 -9.67 17.70
C PHE A 36 -27.94 -9.33 17.63
N GLU A 37 -27.15 -9.93 18.50
CA GLU A 37 -25.71 -9.77 18.62
C GLU A 37 -25.00 -10.19 17.32
N ASP A 38 -25.35 -11.36 16.76
CA ASP A 38 -24.77 -11.84 15.50
C ASP A 38 -25.10 -10.91 14.34
N ARG A 39 -26.38 -10.52 14.24
CA ARG A 39 -26.83 -9.60 13.18
C ARG A 39 -26.14 -8.25 13.29
N PHE A 40 -26.04 -7.69 14.48
CA PHE A 40 -25.35 -6.42 14.72
C PHE A 40 -23.86 -6.54 14.41
N GLY A 41 -23.21 -7.63 14.81
CA GLY A 41 -21.82 -7.94 14.44
C GLY A 41 -21.62 -7.92 12.92
N MET A 42 -22.47 -8.62 12.16
CA MET A 42 -22.42 -8.62 10.70
C MET A 42 -22.55 -7.21 10.09
N LEU A 43 -23.39 -6.34 10.66
CA LEU A 43 -23.54 -4.95 10.19
C LEU A 43 -22.26 -4.14 10.40
N VAL A 44 -21.66 -4.27 11.58
CA VAL A 44 -20.39 -3.60 11.94
C VAL A 44 -19.26 -4.11 11.05
N ASP A 45 -19.15 -5.42 10.85
CA ASP A 45 -18.13 -6.04 10.00
C ASP A 45 -18.20 -5.53 8.56
N LYS A 46 -19.40 -5.39 7.99
CA LYS A 46 -19.57 -4.86 6.63
C LYS A 46 -19.01 -3.45 6.48
N GLU A 47 -19.28 -2.57 7.44
CA GLU A 47 -18.75 -1.21 7.41
C GLU A 47 -17.24 -1.18 7.68
N TRP A 48 -16.77 -1.98 8.63
CA TRP A 48 -15.35 -2.11 8.96
C TRP A 48 -14.53 -2.58 7.76
N ASP A 49 -14.98 -3.63 7.07
CA ASP A 49 -14.33 -4.16 5.88
C ASP A 49 -14.34 -3.16 4.73
N LYS A 50 -15.48 -2.47 4.49
CA LYS A 50 -15.54 -1.40 3.47
C LYS A 50 -14.51 -0.31 3.75
N ARG A 51 -14.36 0.11 5.01
CA ARG A 51 -13.38 1.15 5.40
C ARG A 51 -11.95 0.67 5.24
N LYS A 52 -11.62 -0.54 5.72
CA LYS A 52 -10.29 -1.14 5.56
C LYS A 52 -9.92 -1.29 4.08
N ASN A 53 -10.83 -1.84 3.27
CA ASN A 53 -10.62 -2.01 1.83
C ASN A 53 -10.45 -0.66 1.13
N THR A 54 -11.29 0.33 1.43
CA THR A 54 -11.16 1.68 0.86
C THR A 54 -9.80 2.31 1.22
N LYS A 55 -9.35 2.16 2.48
CA LYS A 55 -8.03 2.65 2.91
C LYS A 55 -6.90 1.93 2.18
N LEU A 56 -6.96 0.60 2.07
CA LEU A 56 -5.99 -0.20 1.33
C LEU A 56 -5.89 0.23 -0.14
N GLN A 57 -7.02 0.36 -0.83
CA GLN A 57 -7.05 0.77 -2.24
C GLN A 57 -6.47 2.18 -2.44
N LYS A 58 -6.74 3.10 -1.52
CA LYS A 58 -6.11 4.43 -1.53
C LYS A 58 -4.60 4.38 -1.38
N LEU A 59 -4.09 3.55 -0.46
CA LEU A 59 -2.64 3.39 -0.27
C LEU A 59 -1.98 2.74 -1.49
N ILE A 60 -2.60 1.72 -2.08
CA ILE A 60 -2.10 1.10 -3.31
C ILE A 60 -2.06 2.11 -4.46
N HIS A 61 -3.11 2.92 -4.61
CA HIS A 61 -3.18 3.95 -5.63
C HIS A 61 -2.10 5.04 -5.45
N ILE A 62 -1.94 5.58 -4.23
CA ILE A 62 -0.90 6.58 -3.93
C ILE A 62 0.51 5.99 -4.09
N GLY A 63 0.66 4.69 -3.83
CA GLY A 63 1.91 3.96 -3.99
C GLY A 63 2.43 3.89 -5.43
N ASP A 64 1.57 4.11 -6.43
CA ASP A 64 1.96 4.28 -7.85
C ASP A 64 2.82 3.13 -8.38
N PHE A 65 2.47 1.91 -7.98
CA PHE A 65 3.20 0.70 -8.32
C PHE A 65 3.12 0.40 -9.82
N ARG A 66 4.25 -0.01 -10.42
CA ARG A 66 4.26 -0.56 -11.78
C ARG A 66 3.38 -1.82 -11.92
N HIS A 67 3.27 -2.61 -10.86
CA HIS A 67 2.37 -3.77 -10.78
C HIS A 67 1.45 -3.67 -9.55
N PRO A 68 0.32 -2.95 -9.64
CA PRO A 68 -0.58 -2.72 -8.49
C PRO A 68 -1.33 -3.97 -8.02
N ASN A 69 -1.31 -5.03 -8.84
CA ASN A 69 -1.88 -6.34 -8.51
C ASN A 69 -0.82 -7.35 -8.05
N ALA A 70 0.44 -6.94 -7.84
CA ALA A 70 1.47 -7.87 -7.39
C ALA A 70 1.16 -8.42 -5.99
N CYS A 71 1.49 -9.69 -5.79
CA CYS A 71 1.06 -10.44 -4.62
C CYS A 71 2.23 -11.30 -4.13
N MET A 72 2.44 -11.38 -2.82
CA MET A 72 3.53 -12.21 -2.27
C MET A 72 3.24 -13.69 -2.50
N GLU A 73 1.95 -14.04 -2.51
CA GLU A 73 1.41 -15.37 -2.72
C GLU A 73 1.63 -15.90 -4.15
N ASP A 74 1.75 -15.00 -5.14
CA ASP A 74 1.96 -15.33 -6.55
C ASP A 74 3.46 -15.46 -6.92
N ILE A 75 4.37 -15.28 -5.95
CA ILE A 75 5.81 -15.43 -6.19
C ILE A 75 6.15 -16.92 -6.34
N GLU A 76 6.68 -17.28 -7.51
CA GLU A 76 7.13 -18.65 -7.78
C GLU A 76 8.57 -18.90 -7.28
N TYR A 77 8.78 -19.97 -6.51
CA TYR A 77 10.07 -20.30 -5.88
C TYR A 77 10.79 -21.44 -6.60
N HIS A 78 11.02 -21.30 -7.90
CA HIS A 78 11.81 -22.27 -8.67
C HIS A 78 13.25 -22.36 -8.15
N VAL A 79 13.85 -23.55 -8.24
CA VAL A 79 15.16 -23.88 -7.65
C VAL A 79 16.30 -23.00 -8.22
N ASP A 80 16.21 -22.64 -9.49
CA ASP A 80 17.17 -21.81 -10.21
C ASP A 80 17.15 -20.33 -9.78
N ARG A 81 16.03 -19.84 -9.24
CA ARG A 81 15.91 -18.45 -8.75
C ARG A 81 16.69 -18.18 -7.47
N LYS A 82 17.00 -19.24 -6.70
CA LYS A 82 17.71 -19.13 -5.41
C LYS A 82 17.06 -18.13 -4.44
N LEU A 83 15.73 -18.01 -4.48
CA LEU A 83 14.96 -17.19 -3.54
C LEU A 83 14.62 -18.00 -2.28
N ASP A 84 14.95 -17.45 -1.12
CA ASP A 84 14.57 -18.04 0.16
C ASP A 84 13.11 -17.68 0.49
N LYS A 85 12.23 -18.69 0.45
CA LYS A 85 10.81 -18.53 0.77
C LYS A 85 10.55 -18.09 2.21
N ALA A 86 11.35 -18.55 3.17
CA ALA A 86 11.20 -18.17 4.57
C ALA A 86 11.56 -16.68 4.75
N GLN A 87 12.64 -16.23 4.10
CA GLN A 87 13.02 -14.82 4.11
C GLN A 87 11.99 -13.92 3.42
N MET A 88 11.43 -14.34 2.28
CA MET A 88 10.38 -13.59 1.60
C MET A 88 9.12 -13.46 2.44
N LEU A 89 8.74 -14.52 3.16
CA LEU A 89 7.63 -14.49 4.10
C LEU A 89 7.92 -13.55 5.28
N GLU A 90 9.15 -13.57 5.81
CA GLU A 90 9.58 -12.62 6.84
C GLU A 90 9.44 -11.17 6.38
N PHE A 91 9.91 -10.85 5.17
CA PHE A 91 9.77 -9.51 4.60
C PHE A 91 8.32 -9.09 4.41
N SER A 92 7.41 -10.02 4.07
CA SER A 92 5.98 -9.73 3.95
C SER A 92 5.32 -9.25 5.26
N THR A 93 5.93 -9.53 6.41
CA THR A 93 5.45 -9.04 7.72
C THR A 93 5.76 -7.56 7.96
N CYS A 94 6.58 -6.94 7.09
CA CYS A 94 7.00 -5.55 7.18
C CYS A 94 7.81 -5.18 8.44
N ARG A 95 8.24 -6.16 9.25
CA ARG A 95 9.08 -5.90 10.43
C ARG A 95 10.38 -5.18 10.12
N TYR A 96 10.95 -5.43 8.93
CA TYR A 96 12.15 -4.75 8.47
C TYR A 96 11.97 -3.23 8.37
N ILE A 97 10.75 -2.75 8.07
CA ILE A 97 10.43 -1.32 7.98
C ILE A 97 10.49 -0.70 9.38
N SER A 98 9.83 -1.32 10.36
CA SER A 98 9.86 -0.84 11.76
C SER A 98 11.24 -0.93 12.40
N ALA A 99 12.11 -1.82 11.89
CA ALA A 99 13.49 -1.96 12.32
C ALA A 99 14.48 -1.08 11.54
N ASN A 100 13.99 -0.20 10.64
CA ASN A 100 14.81 0.67 9.77
C ASN A 100 15.84 -0.11 8.95
N HIS A 101 15.49 -1.31 8.48
CA HIS A 101 16.33 -2.13 7.62
C HIS A 101 15.98 -1.93 6.15
N HIS A 102 17.02 -1.89 5.31
CA HIS A 102 16.87 -1.73 3.88
C HIS A 102 16.89 -3.10 3.20
N ILE A 103 16.03 -3.29 2.19
CA ILE A 103 16.06 -4.47 1.32
C ILE A 103 16.67 -4.07 -0.01
N ILE A 104 17.72 -4.79 -0.42
CA ILE A 104 18.35 -4.64 -1.73
C ILE A 104 18.07 -5.90 -2.55
N LEU A 105 17.29 -5.74 -3.62
CA LEU A 105 17.02 -6.81 -4.57
C LEU A 105 18.06 -6.79 -5.69
N LYS A 106 18.97 -7.76 -5.70
CA LYS A 106 20.04 -7.88 -6.70
C LYS A 106 19.82 -9.09 -7.61
N GLY A 107 20.03 -8.90 -8.91
CA GLY A 107 19.95 -9.98 -9.90
C GLY A 107 19.87 -9.46 -11.34
N ALA A 108 19.98 -10.35 -12.33
CA ALA A 108 19.84 -10.00 -13.74
C ALA A 108 18.47 -9.38 -14.06
N SER A 109 18.38 -8.61 -15.16
CA SER A 109 17.11 -8.12 -15.68
C SER A 109 16.16 -9.28 -16.01
N GLY A 110 14.86 -9.06 -15.91
CA GLY A 110 13.85 -10.09 -16.18
C GLY A 110 13.55 -11.08 -15.05
N ASN A 111 14.36 -11.15 -13.98
CA ASN A 111 14.15 -12.13 -12.90
C ASN A 111 13.04 -11.78 -11.87
N GLY A 112 12.18 -10.81 -12.19
CA GLY A 112 11.03 -10.43 -11.34
C GLY A 112 11.35 -9.51 -10.16
N LYS A 113 12.49 -8.81 -10.15
CA LYS A 113 12.85 -7.87 -9.07
C LYS A 113 11.79 -6.79 -8.84
N THR A 114 11.34 -6.15 -9.93
CA THR A 114 10.29 -5.13 -9.89
C THR A 114 8.96 -5.70 -9.38
N TYR A 115 8.62 -6.93 -9.78
CA TYR A 115 7.43 -7.61 -9.26
C TYR A 115 7.54 -7.87 -7.75
N ILE A 116 8.67 -8.40 -7.29
CA ILE A 116 8.93 -8.66 -5.86
C ILE A 116 8.86 -7.35 -5.06
N ALA A 117 9.47 -6.27 -5.56
CA ALA A 117 9.41 -4.96 -4.92
C ALA A 117 7.96 -4.47 -4.80
N CYS A 118 7.17 -4.56 -5.87
CA CYS A 118 5.75 -4.21 -5.84
C CYS A 118 4.95 -5.10 -4.88
N ALA A 119 5.20 -6.41 -4.85
CA ALA A 119 4.52 -7.36 -3.95
C ALA A 119 4.81 -7.04 -2.47
N LEU A 120 6.06 -6.72 -2.13
CA LEU A 120 6.43 -6.25 -0.79
C LEU A 120 5.78 -4.91 -0.45
N GLY A 121 5.74 -3.97 -1.40
CA GLY A 121 5.04 -2.70 -1.23
C GLY A 121 3.54 -2.87 -1.00
N ILE A 122 2.89 -3.78 -1.72
CA ILE A 122 1.47 -4.09 -1.53
C ILE A 122 1.25 -4.79 -0.18
N ALA A 123 2.15 -5.68 0.25
CA ALA A 123 2.12 -6.26 1.59
C ALA A 123 2.24 -5.17 2.69
N ALA A 124 3.07 -4.16 2.49
CA ALA A 124 3.14 -3.00 3.37
C ALA A 124 1.84 -2.18 3.36
N CYS A 125 1.22 -1.95 2.20
CA CYS A 125 -0.10 -1.31 2.12
C CYS A 125 -1.20 -2.11 2.86
N ARG A 126 -1.15 -3.45 2.83
CA ARG A 126 -2.05 -4.33 3.61
C ARG A 126 -1.89 -4.12 5.12
N ASN A 127 -0.69 -3.75 5.57
CA ASN A 127 -0.40 -3.32 6.95
C ASN A 127 -0.66 -1.82 7.20
N PHE A 128 -1.31 -1.13 6.25
CA PHE A 128 -1.60 0.30 6.27
C PHE A 128 -0.39 1.24 6.34
N ILE A 129 0.76 0.76 5.88
CA ILE A 129 2.00 1.53 5.75
C ILE A 129 1.93 2.34 4.45
N LYS A 130 2.36 3.61 4.48
CA LYS A 130 2.43 4.45 3.27
C LYS A 130 3.67 4.06 2.48
N VAL A 131 3.45 3.70 1.22
CA VAL A 131 4.51 3.28 0.31
C VAL A 131 4.52 4.23 -0.87
N ARG A 132 5.70 4.42 -1.47
CA ARG A 132 5.85 5.06 -2.77
C ARG A 132 6.81 4.25 -3.60
N TYR A 133 6.37 3.86 -4.78
CA TYR A 133 7.21 3.29 -5.81
C TYR A 133 7.60 4.39 -6.79
N ILE A 134 8.86 4.43 -7.18
CA ILE A 134 9.36 5.27 -8.26
C ILE A 134 10.61 4.62 -8.88
N ARG A 135 10.82 4.84 -10.18
CA ARG A 135 12.09 4.47 -10.81
C ARG A 135 13.11 5.55 -10.52
N LEU A 136 14.34 5.17 -10.19
CA LEU A 136 15.38 6.15 -9.85
C LEU A 136 15.56 7.23 -10.95
N PRO A 137 15.59 6.93 -12.26
CA PRO A 137 15.67 7.97 -13.29
C PRO A 137 14.51 8.98 -13.26
N ASP A 138 13.29 8.52 -12.96
CA ASP A 138 12.11 9.36 -12.92
C ASP A 138 12.15 10.29 -11.68
N LEU A 139 12.64 9.76 -10.54
CA LEU A 139 12.89 10.55 -9.32
C LEU A 139 13.91 11.67 -9.58
N LEU A 140 15.05 11.35 -10.19
CA LEU A 140 16.10 12.34 -10.47
C LEU A 140 15.60 13.45 -11.40
N ASN A 141 14.77 13.10 -12.39
CA ASN A 141 14.15 14.09 -13.26
C ASN A 141 13.15 14.97 -12.49
N GLU A 142 12.35 14.41 -11.59
CA GLU A 142 11.43 15.17 -10.73
C GLU A 142 12.20 16.16 -9.84
N LEU A 143 13.33 15.74 -9.25
CA LEU A 143 14.18 16.61 -8.44
C LEU A 143 14.82 17.74 -9.26
N ALA A 144 15.31 17.42 -10.46
CA ALA A 144 15.89 18.42 -11.38
C ALA A 144 14.86 19.50 -11.78
N VAL A 145 13.61 19.10 -12.07
CA VAL A 145 12.51 20.04 -12.36
C VAL A 145 12.20 20.88 -11.12
N ALA A 146 12.10 20.25 -9.95
CA ALA A 146 11.80 20.94 -8.69
C ALA A 146 12.88 21.97 -8.31
N HIS A 147 14.15 21.70 -8.66
CA HIS A 147 15.24 22.67 -8.54
C HIS A 147 15.02 23.88 -9.45
N GLY A 148 14.67 23.66 -10.73
CA GLY A 148 14.40 24.75 -11.67
C GLY A 148 13.19 25.61 -11.30
N GLU A 149 12.18 25.01 -10.66
CA GLU A 149 10.95 25.70 -10.23
C GLU A 149 10.99 26.25 -8.80
N GLY A 150 12.07 26.02 -8.04
CA GLY A 150 12.18 26.44 -6.64
C GLY A 150 11.25 25.68 -5.69
N THR A 151 10.80 24.48 -6.06
CA THR A 151 9.90 23.62 -5.26
C THR A 151 10.62 22.42 -4.63
N PHE A 152 11.95 22.32 -4.77
CA PHE A 152 12.78 21.21 -4.30
C PHE A 152 12.49 20.77 -2.86
N GLU A 153 12.52 21.69 -1.89
CA GLU A 153 12.25 21.33 -0.48
C GLU A 153 10.88 20.67 -0.27
N LYS A 154 9.87 21.08 -1.05
CA LYS A 154 8.52 20.53 -0.95
C LYS A 154 8.48 19.10 -1.49
N VAL A 155 9.20 18.83 -2.58
CA VAL A 155 9.31 17.49 -3.17
C VAL A 155 10.07 16.55 -2.23
N ILE A 156 11.23 16.97 -1.72
CA ILE A 156 11.99 16.21 -0.70
C ILE A 156 11.11 15.86 0.50
N LYS A 157 10.43 16.86 1.10
CA LYS A 157 9.50 16.63 2.23
C LYS A 157 8.35 15.67 1.91
N THR A 158 7.99 15.52 0.64
CA THR A 158 6.96 14.55 0.23
C THR A 158 7.51 13.13 0.31
N TYR A 159 8.73 12.89 -0.17
CA TYR A 159 9.42 11.61 -0.07
C TYR A 159 9.74 11.21 1.37
N GLN A 160 10.12 12.17 2.22
CA GLN A 160 10.42 11.94 3.65
C GLN A 160 9.19 11.61 4.51
N ARG A 161 7.96 11.84 4.01
CA ARG A 161 6.71 11.54 4.73
C ARG A 161 6.18 10.12 4.47
N ILE A 162 6.86 9.38 3.62
CA ILE A 162 6.48 8.03 3.21
C ILE A 162 7.24 7.04 4.10
N ASP A 163 6.55 6.01 4.57
CA ASP A 163 7.14 5.04 5.51
C ASP A 163 8.05 4.01 4.78
N LEU A 164 7.78 3.75 3.49
CA LEU A 164 8.60 2.90 2.63
C LEU A 164 8.74 3.50 1.22
N LEU A 165 9.96 3.91 0.87
CA LEU A 165 10.32 4.30 -0.49
C LEU A 165 10.94 3.12 -1.25
N ILE A 166 10.32 2.76 -2.38
CA ILE A 166 10.81 1.72 -3.28
C ILE A 166 11.41 2.40 -4.50
N LEU A 167 12.73 2.25 -4.66
CA LEU A 167 13.48 2.73 -5.80
C LEU A 167 13.76 1.57 -6.76
N ASP A 168 13.04 1.52 -7.88
CA ASP A 168 13.34 0.55 -8.94
C ASP A 168 14.41 1.11 -9.89
N GLU A 169 15.06 0.21 -10.63
CA GLU A 169 16.13 0.56 -11.59
C GLU A 169 17.29 1.33 -10.91
N PHE A 170 17.56 0.97 -9.66
CA PHE A 170 18.59 1.60 -8.83
C PHE A 170 19.99 1.43 -9.44
N LEU A 171 20.66 2.56 -9.67
CA LEU A 171 22.04 2.65 -10.18
C LEU A 171 22.30 1.88 -11.49
N LEU A 172 21.34 1.87 -12.42
CA LEU A 172 21.58 1.39 -13.79
C LEU A 172 22.61 2.24 -14.54
N THR A 173 22.71 3.51 -14.19
CA THR A 173 23.74 4.44 -14.68
C THR A 173 24.46 5.09 -13.49
N PRO A 174 25.73 5.51 -13.66
CA PRO A 174 26.41 6.30 -12.65
C PRO A 174 25.64 7.59 -12.35
N LEU A 175 25.55 7.94 -11.06
CA LEU A 175 24.97 9.22 -10.63
C LEU A 175 26.02 10.32 -10.70
N ALA A 176 25.57 11.52 -11.07
CA ALA A 176 26.35 12.72 -10.84
C ALA A 176 26.42 13.06 -9.33
N SER A 177 27.40 13.87 -8.94
CA SER A 177 27.67 14.14 -7.51
C SER A 177 26.57 14.91 -6.80
N ASP A 178 25.85 15.77 -7.53
CA ASP A 178 24.63 16.46 -7.11
C ASP A 178 23.48 15.47 -6.88
N GLN A 179 23.18 14.63 -7.87
CA GLN A 179 22.14 13.59 -7.78
C GLN A 179 22.34 12.65 -6.59
N ALA A 180 23.60 12.28 -6.31
CA ALA A 180 23.94 11.44 -5.16
C ALA A 180 23.65 12.15 -3.82
N ARG A 181 23.87 13.47 -3.73
CA ARG A 181 23.57 14.26 -2.52
C ARG A 181 22.07 14.43 -2.34
N GLU A 182 21.34 14.74 -3.40
CA GLU A 182 19.88 14.87 -3.34
C GLU A 182 19.22 13.55 -2.90
N LEU A 183 19.71 12.42 -3.42
CA LEU A 183 19.23 11.11 -3.00
C LEU A 183 19.56 10.84 -1.51
N LEU A 184 20.73 11.29 -1.04
CA LEU A 184 21.11 11.16 0.38
C LEU A 184 20.17 11.97 1.28
N GLU A 185 19.76 13.19 0.88
CA GLU A 185 18.80 14.01 1.63
C GLU A 185 17.42 13.34 1.80
N ILE A 186 17.03 12.48 0.84
CA ILE A 186 15.82 11.67 0.95
C ILE A 186 16.01 10.52 1.94
N ILE A 187 17.19 9.89 1.94
CA ILE A 187 17.49 8.68 2.73
C ILE A 187 17.81 8.99 4.20
N GLU A 188 18.37 10.17 4.50
CA GLU A 188 18.78 10.56 5.87
C GLU A 188 17.63 11.03 6.78
N ALA A 189 16.42 11.17 6.24
CA ALA A 189 15.26 11.69 6.96
C ALA A 189 14.59 10.65 7.88
#